data_AF-A0A4U0S6I7-F1
#
_entry.id   AF-A0A4U0S6I7-F1
#
_cell.length_a   1.000
_cell.length_b   1.000
_cell.length_c   1.000
_cell.angle_alpha   90.00
_cell.angle_beta   90.00
_cell.angle_gamma   90.00
#
_symmetry.space_group_name_H-M   'P 1'
#
loop_
_entity.id
_entity.type
_entity.pdbx_description
1 polymer ?
#
loop_
_entity_poly.entity_id
_entity_poly.type
_entity_poly.pdbx_seq_one_letter_code
_entity_poly.pdbx_strand_id
1 'polypeptide(L)'
;MTAAAWANISDRADVDAVAEDAEAGIRADVDRALDGARAQGATGDTLALLARITVETAAAEYRGSALALLARSPEADTEAKLANEKMRSWHRFVTRAAAKEAAGQARARVAGHLLATRTAALLTARPAAGTPPVDDGELDPYAAGAAQVRAAMRTRVQRTGPLGGMAARS
;
A
#
# COMPACT_ATOMS: atom_id res chain seq x y z
N MET A 1 -8.56 -10.62 8.36
CA MET A 1 -7.17 -10.18 8.12
C MET A 1 -6.82 -9.00 9.00
N THR A 2 -6.47 -9.28 10.25
CA THR A 2 -6.11 -8.32 11.30
C THR A 2 -4.62 -8.39 11.67
N ALA A 3 -3.84 -9.30 11.05
CA ALA A 3 -2.41 -9.48 11.33
C ALA A 3 -1.55 -8.31 10.80
N ALA A 4 -1.90 -7.75 9.63
CA ALA A 4 -1.19 -6.62 9.03
C ALA A 4 -1.22 -5.31 9.85
N ALA A 5 -2.08 -5.26 10.87
CA ALA A 5 -2.33 -4.10 11.71
C ALA A 5 -1.20 -3.80 12.71
N TRP A 6 -0.42 -4.82 13.08
CA TRP A 6 0.55 -4.74 14.17
C TRP A 6 1.99 -5.01 13.74
N ALA A 7 2.23 -5.17 12.43
CA ALA A 7 3.57 -5.41 11.90
C ALA A 7 4.54 -4.36 12.48
N ASN A 8 5.44 -4.81 13.34
CA ASN A 8 6.53 -4.00 13.81
C ASN A 8 7.42 -3.75 12.60
N ILE A 9 7.36 -2.55 12.05
CA ILE A 9 8.09 -2.22 10.82
C ILE A 9 9.61 -2.32 10.98
N SER A 10 10.08 -2.37 12.22
CA SER A 10 11.49 -2.57 12.58
C SER A 10 11.88 -4.06 12.61
N ASP A 11 10.89 -4.95 12.68
CA ASP A 11 11.08 -6.39 12.60
C ASP A 11 10.76 -6.87 11.18
N ARG A 12 11.81 -7.22 10.46
CA ARG A 12 11.70 -7.68 9.09
C ARG A 12 10.97 -9.02 8.96
N ALA A 13 11.11 -9.90 9.95
CA ALA A 13 10.42 -11.19 9.91
C ALA A 13 8.90 -11.00 10.03
N ASP A 14 8.48 -10.05 10.85
CA ASP A 14 7.06 -9.69 11.02
C ASP A 14 6.48 -9.03 9.75
N VAL A 15 7.25 -8.14 9.12
CA VAL A 15 6.89 -7.55 7.82
C VAL A 15 6.78 -8.61 6.72
N ASP A 16 7.74 -9.51 6.63
CA ASP A 16 7.75 -10.57 5.60
C ASP A 16 6.59 -11.54 5.83
N ALA A 17 6.32 -11.95 7.08
CA ALA A 17 5.17 -12.81 7.42
C ALA A 17 3.82 -12.17 7.06
N VAL A 18 3.66 -10.88 7.34
CA VAL A 18 2.44 -10.13 6.95
C VAL A 18 2.31 -10.01 5.44
N ALA A 19 3.41 -9.80 4.73
CA ALA A 19 3.41 -9.74 3.27
C ALA A 19 3.04 -11.10 2.65
N GLU A 20 3.56 -12.20 3.20
CA GLU A 20 3.23 -13.56 2.78
C GLU A 20 1.77 -13.91 3.03
N ASP A 21 1.23 -13.59 4.22
CA ASP A 21 -0.20 -13.79 4.54
C ASP A 21 -1.11 -13.00 3.60
N ALA A 22 -0.76 -11.73 3.30
CA ALA A 22 -1.50 -10.91 2.37
C ALA A 22 -1.44 -11.45 0.94
N GLU A 23 -0.27 -11.88 0.47
CA GLU A 23 -0.11 -12.48 -0.86
C GLU A 23 -0.89 -13.78 -0.99
N ALA A 24 -0.84 -14.65 0.03
CA ALA A 24 -1.60 -15.89 0.07
C ALA A 24 -3.11 -15.63 0.05
N GLY A 25 -3.60 -14.63 0.80
CA GLY A 25 -4.99 -14.21 0.77
C GLY A 25 -5.45 -13.73 -0.60
N ILE A 26 -4.68 -12.82 -1.23
CA ILE A 26 -4.98 -12.31 -2.58
C ILE A 26 -5.00 -13.45 -3.60
N ARG A 27 -4.02 -14.37 -3.53
CA ARG A 27 -3.94 -15.52 -4.43
C ARG A 27 -5.19 -16.40 -4.27
N ALA A 28 -5.59 -16.70 -3.04
CA ALA A 28 -6.79 -17.49 -2.78
C ALA A 28 -8.08 -16.83 -3.30
N ASP A 29 -8.18 -15.50 -3.22
CA ASP A 29 -9.32 -14.75 -3.75
C ASP A 29 -9.34 -14.74 -5.29
N VAL A 30 -8.18 -14.58 -5.93
CA VAL A 30 -8.03 -14.70 -7.38
C VAL A 30 -8.40 -16.11 -7.85
N ASP A 31 -7.86 -17.14 -7.21
CA ASP A 31 -8.13 -18.54 -7.56
C ASP A 31 -9.63 -18.85 -7.46
N ARG A 32 -10.28 -18.45 -6.36
CA ARG A 32 -11.73 -18.61 -6.17
C ARG A 32 -12.53 -17.90 -7.26
N ALA A 33 -12.16 -16.67 -7.62
CA ALA A 33 -12.83 -15.92 -8.67
C ALA A 33 -12.66 -16.58 -10.04
N LEU A 34 -11.45 -17.05 -10.36
CA LEU A 34 -11.14 -17.72 -11.62
C LEU A 34 -11.86 -19.06 -11.74
N ASP A 35 -11.89 -19.87 -10.69
CA ASP A 35 -12.58 -21.17 -10.70
C ASP A 35 -14.08 -21.00 -10.91
N GLY A 36 -14.69 -20.01 -10.26
CA GLY A 36 -16.08 -19.65 -10.49
C GLY A 36 -16.36 -19.23 -11.94
N ALA A 37 -15.49 -18.42 -12.53
CA ALA A 37 -15.64 -17.98 -13.93
C ALA A 37 -15.37 -19.10 -14.94
N ARG A 38 -14.41 -19.99 -14.68
CA ARG A 38 -14.15 -21.18 -15.50
C ARG A 38 -15.35 -22.12 -15.53
N ALA A 39 -15.99 -22.34 -14.39
CA ALA A 39 -17.22 -23.15 -14.30
C ALA A 39 -18.38 -22.57 -15.14
N GLN A 40 -18.34 -21.27 -15.44
CA GLN A 40 -19.31 -20.58 -16.30
C GLN A 40 -18.89 -20.50 -17.77
N GLY A 41 -17.78 -21.14 -18.15
CA GLY A 41 -17.28 -21.14 -19.53
C GLY A 41 -16.59 -19.83 -19.95
N ALA A 42 -16.06 -19.06 -19.01
CA ALA A 42 -15.36 -17.81 -19.32
C ALA A 42 -14.13 -18.04 -20.22
N THR A 43 -13.91 -17.11 -21.16
CA THR A 43 -12.74 -17.11 -22.04
C THR A 43 -11.47 -16.65 -21.32
N GLY A 44 -10.30 -16.94 -21.90
CA GLY A 44 -9.00 -16.52 -21.34
C GLY A 44 -8.91 -15.01 -21.07
N ASP A 45 -9.41 -14.17 -21.98
CA ASP A 45 -9.41 -12.71 -21.80
C ASP A 45 -10.29 -12.26 -20.63
N THR A 46 -11.44 -12.92 -20.46
CA THR A 46 -12.36 -12.66 -19.34
C THR A 46 -11.71 -13.04 -18.02
N LEU A 47 -11.02 -14.18 -17.98
CA LEU A 47 -10.27 -14.64 -16.80
C LEU A 47 -9.13 -13.68 -16.44
N ALA A 48 -8.37 -13.21 -17.43
CA ALA A 48 -7.28 -12.25 -17.21
C ALA A 48 -7.80 -10.91 -16.65
N LEU A 49 -8.89 -10.39 -17.20
CA LEU A 49 -9.53 -9.17 -16.70
C LEU A 49 -10.07 -9.36 -15.28
N LEU A 50 -10.71 -10.49 -15.01
CA LEU A 50 -11.23 -10.81 -13.68
C LEU A 50 -10.12 -10.89 -12.64
N ALA A 51 -9.03 -11.63 -12.93
CA ALA A 51 -7.87 -11.70 -12.04
C ALA A 51 -7.32 -10.31 -11.72
N ARG A 52 -7.19 -9.45 -12.74
CA ARG A 52 -6.72 -8.07 -12.55
C ARG A 52 -7.64 -7.27 -11.63
N ILE A 53 -8.96 -7.30 -11.89
CA ILE A 53 -9.94 -6.56 -11.06
C ILE A 53 -9.92 -7.09 -9.63
N THR A 54 -9.81 -8.40 -9.42
CA THR A 54 -9.73 -9.00 -8.08
C THR A 54 -8.50 -8.51 -7.33
N VAL A 55 -7.32 -8.50 -7.98
CA VAL A 55 -6.09 -7.97 -7.38
C VAL A 55 -6.20 -6.48 -7.07
N GLU A 56 -6.72 -5.68 -8.01
CA GLU A 56 -6.90 -4.23 -7.81
C GLU A 56 -7.87 -3.93 -6.65
N THR A 57 -8.96 -4.70 -6.55
CA THR A 57 -9.94 -4.60 -5.47
C THR A 57 -9.32 -4.95 -4.12
N ALA A 58 -8.65 -6.11 -4.03
CA ALA A 58 -7.98 -6.52 -2.81
C ALA A 58 -6.92 -5.49 -2.37
N ALA A 59 -6.09 -5.00 -3.31
CA ALA A 59 -5.10 -3.97 -3.02
C ALA A 59 -5.73 -2.67 -2.46
N ALA A 60 -6.88 -2.26 -3.00
CA ALA A 60 -7.63 -1.11 -2.50
C ALA A 60 -8.17 -1.36 -1.07
N GLU A 61 -8.66 -2.56 -0.79
CA GLU A 61 -9.15 -2.95 0.55
C GLU A 61 -8.04 -2.99 1.60
N TYR A 62 -6.88 -3.59 1.27
CA TYR A 62 -5.71 -3.56 2.16
C TYR A 62 -5.25 -2.13 2.43
N ARG A 63 -5.19 -1.29 1.39
CA ARG A 63 -4.84 0.13 1.55
C ARG A 63 -5.86 0.85 2.44
N GLY A 64 -7.15 0.63 2.23
CA GLY A 64 -8.22 1.21 3.05
C GLY A 64 -8.11 0.79 4.52
N SER A 65 -7.84 -0.49 4.77
CA SER A 65 -7.65 -1.05 6.11
C SER A 65 -6.41 -0.45 6.80
N ALA A 66 -5.29 -0.32 6.08
CA ALA A 66 -4.08 0.31 6.59
C ALA A 66 -4.30 1.79 6.94
N LEU A 67 -5.00 2.55 6.09
CA LEU A 67 -5.35 3.94 6.38
C LEU A 67 -6.28 4.06 7.58
N ALA A 68 -7.29 3.20 7.69
CA ALA A 68 -8.23 3.21 8.82
C ALA A 68 -7.53 2.92 10.14
N LEU A 69 -6.50 2.08 10.13
CA LEU A 69 -5.69 1.80 11.29
C LEU A 69 -4.76 2.97 11.65
N LEU A 70 -4.02 3.49 10.67
CA LEU A 70 -3.12 4.62 10.87
C LEU A 70 -3.86 5.89 11.31
N ALA A 71 -5.11 6.05 10.90
CA ALA A 71 -5.97 7.14 11.37
C ALA A 71 -6.30 7.07 12.87
N ARG A 72 -6.08 5.93 13.53
CA ARG A 72 -6.22 5.72 14.97
C ARG A 72 -4.88 5.79 15.71
N SER A 73 -3.79 6.15 15.02
CA SER A 73 -2.50 6.30 15.68
C SER A 73 -2.46 7.54 16.58
N PRO A 74 -1.61 7.55 17.62
CA PRO A 74 -1.44 8.73 18.47
C PRO A 74 -1.10 10.00 17.67
N GLU A 75 -0.28 9.89 16.63
CA GLU A 75 0.12 11.00 15.77
C GLU A 75 -1.06 11.54 14.93
N ALA A 76 -1.92 10.67 14.42
CA ALA A 76 -3.13 11.09 13.72
C ALA A 76 -4.11 11.78 14.68
N ASP A 77 -4.23 11.28 15.92
CA ASP A 77 -5.12 11.86 16.93
C ASP A 77 -4.62 13.20 17.48
N THR A 78 -3.31 13.39 17.65
CA THR A 78 -2.76 14.69 18.08
C THR A 78 -3.03 15.76 17.02
N GLU A 79 -2.75 15.47 15.75
CA GLU A 79 -3.00 16.42 14.66
C GLU A 79 -4.50 16.71 14.49
N ALA A 80 -5.36 15.71 14.70
CA ALA A 80 -6.80 15.89 14.67
C ALA A 80 -7.31 16.82 15.79
N LYS A 81 -6.76 16.70 17.00
CA LYS A 81 -7.09 17.58 18.13
C LYS A 81 -6.65 19.01 17.83
N LEU A 82 -5.42 19.19 17.35
CA LEU A 82 -4.90 20.51 16.96
C LEU A 82 -5.75 21.16 15.86
N ALA A 83 -6.16 20.40 14.84
CA ALA A 83 -7.03 20.90 13.78
C ALA A 83 -8.42 21.28 14.32
N ASN A 84 -8.99 20.48 15.23
CA ASN A 84 -10.27 20.79 15.88
C ASN A 84 -10.18 22.10 16.69
N GLU A 85 -9.15 22.24 17.51
CA GLU A 85 -8.93 23.39 18.37
C GLU A 85 -8.66 24.67 17.57
N LYS A 86 -7.79 24.59 16.54
CA LYS A 86 -7.54 25.71 15.62
C LYS A 86 -8.83 26.18 14.97
N MET A 87 -9.62 25.25 14.43
CA MET A 87 -10.89 25.57 13.77
C MET A 87 -11.90 26.21 14.72
N ARG A 88 -11.95 25.75 15.99
CA ARG A 88 -12.79 26.38 17.04
C ARG A 88 -12.29 27.77 17.46
N SER A 89 -10.97 27.97 17.50
CA SER A 89 -10.37 29.22 17.96
C SER A 89 -10.42 30.33 16.91
N TRP A 90 -10.26 30.01 15.63
CA TRP A 90 -10.22 30.99 14.53
C TRP A 90 -11.60 31.42 14.06
N HIS A 91 -12.62 30.60 14.29
CA HIS A 91 -13.97 30.91 13.82
C HIS A 91 -14.98 30.88 14.96
N ARG A 92 -15.32 32.09 15.43
CA ARG A 92 -16.29 32.35 16.50
C ARG A 92 -17.70 31.77 16.23
N PHE A 93 -17.99 31.34 15.00
CA PHE A 93 -19.29 30.78 14.57
C PHE A 93 -19.21 29.41 13.85
N VAL A 94 -18.09 28.69 13.92
CA VAL A 94 -18.01 27.36 13.29
C VAL A 94 -18.86 26.34 14.05
N THR A 95 -19.68 25.58 13.30
CA THR A 95 -20.47 24.49 13.85
C THR A 95 -19.55 23.36 14.33
N ARG A 96 -20.00 22.61 15.35
CA ARG A 96 -19.32 21.40 15.83
C ARG A 96 -19.02 20.41 14.69
N ALA A 97 -19.86 20.40 13.65
CA ALA A 97 -19.69 19.57 12.47
C ALA A 97 -18.43 19.93 11.67
N ALA A 98 -18.23 21.22 11.34
CA ALA A 98 -17.06 21.64 10.58
C ALA A 98 -15.73 21.45 11.35
N ALA A 99 -15.73 21.64 12.68
CA ALA A 99 -14.55 21.29 13.49
C ALA A 99 -14.27 19.78 13.53
N LYS A 100 -15.32 18.94 13.53
CA LYS A 100 -15.18 17.47 13.45
C LYS A 100 -14.68 17.03 12.08
N GLU A 101 -15.15 17.68 11.01
CA GLU A 101 -14.72 17.41 9.65
C GLU A 101 -13.24 17.77 9.46
N ALA A 102 -12.82 18.95 9.92
CA ALA A 102 -11.41 19.37 9.90
C ALA A 102 -10.51 18.38 10.65
N ALA A 103 -10.96 17.89 11.81
CA ALA A 103 -10.26 16.85 12.56
C ALA A 103 -10.19 15.51 11.79
N GLY A 104 -11.28 15.12 11.12
CA GLY A 104 -11.31 13.93 10.26
C GLY A 104 -10.35 14.03 9.06
N GLN A 105 -10.33 15.17 8.38
CA GLN A 105 -9.41 15.44 7.27
C GLN A 105 -7.96 15.46 7.75
N ALA A 106 -7.68 16.01 8.94
CA ALA A 106 -6.36 15.95 9.56
C ALA A 106 -5.90 14.50 9.81
N ARG A 107 -6.76 13.66 10.40
CA ARG A 107 -6.47 12.21 10.57
C ARG A 107 -6.16 11.53 9.23
N ALA A 108 -7.00 11.76 8.22
CA ALA A 108 -6.85 11.14 6.91
C ALA A 108 -5.52 11.55 6.24
N ARG A 109 -5.13 12.82 6.34
CA ARG A 109 -3.85 13.31 5.81
C ARG A 109 -2.65 12.69 6.54
N VAL A 110 -2.67 12.65 7.87
CA VAL A 110 -1.58 12.02 8.65
C VAL A 110 -1.49 10.53 8.37
N ALA A 111 -2.62 9.82 8.36
CA ALA A 111 -2.66 8.40 8.02
C ALA A 111 -2.08 8.13 6.62
N GLY A 112 -2.45 8.96 5.63
CA GLY A 112 -1.91 8.89 4.28
C GLY A 112 -0.40 9.14 4.22
N HIS A 113 0.10 10.13 4.97
CA HIS A 113 1.52 10.43 5.06
C HIS A 113 2.29 9.28 5.72
N LEU A 114 1.81 8.78 6.87
CA LEU A 114 2.42 7.65 7.56
C LEU A 114 2.47 6.40 6.68
N LEU A 115 1.40 6.12 5.94
CA LEU A 115 1.38 4.99 5.01
C LEU A 115 2.45 5.16 3.92
N ALA A 116 2.53 6.34 3.29
CA ALA A 116 3.51 6.61 2.25
C ALA A 116 4.95 6.46 2.76
N THR A 117 5.25 7.03 3.93
CA THR A 117 6.57 6.93 4.58
C THR A 117 6.93 5.48 4.89
N ARG A 118 5.99 4.72 5.47
CA ARG A 118 6.18 3.30 5.78
C ARG A 118 6.44 2.48 4.52
N THR A 119 5.64 2.68 3.47
CA THR A 119 5.86 1.98 2.19
C THR A 119 7.19 2.32 1.54
N ALA A 120 7.64 3.56 1.62
CA ALA A 120 8.94 3.97 1.10
C ALA A 120 10.08 3.30 1.88
N ALA A 121 10.00 3.28 3.21
CA ALA A 121 10.97 2.60 4.07
C ALA A 121 11.07 1.10 3.74
N LEU A 122 9.94 0.42 3.58
CA LEU A 122 9.90 -1.00 3.20
C LEU A 122 10.54 -1.26 1.83
N LEU A 123 10.27 -0.41 0.85
CA LEU A 123 10.88 -0.53 -0.49
C LEU A 123 12.39 -0.34 -0.45
N THR A 124 12.90 0.54 0.42
CA THR A 124 14.34 0.76 0.60
C THR A 124 15.02 -0.35 1.40
N ALA A 125 14.33 -0.94 2.38
CA ALA A 125 14.87 -1.99 3.24
C ALA A 125 14.90 -3.36 2.55
N ARG A 126 14.11 -3.57 1.49
CA ARG A 126 14.11 -4.83 0.75
C ARG A 126 15.43 -4.96 -0.04
N PRO A 127 16.28 -5.95 0.25
CA PRO A 127 17.45 -6.22 -0.58
C PRO A 127 17.01 -6.47 -2.02
N ALA A 128 17.88 -6.21 -2.99
CA ALA A 128 17.64 -6.72 -4.34
C ALA A 128 17.42 -8.22 -4.20
N ALA A 129 16.22 -8.70 -4.51
CA ALA A 129 16.06 -10.10 -4.80
C ALA A 129 17.09 -10.36 -5.90
N GLY A 130 18.16 -11.08 -5.55
CA GLY A 130 19.07 -11.59 -6.54
C GLY A 130 18.22 -12.28 -7.58
N THR A 131 18.57 -12.06 -8.85
CA THR A 131 18.07 -12.85 -9.97
C THR A 131 17.86 -14.27 -9.48
N PRO A 132 16.64 -14.84 -9.52
CA PRO A 132 16.46 -16.21 -9.08
C PRO A 132 17.50 -17.05 -9.83
N PRO A 133 18.22 -17.96 -9.14
CA PRO A 133 19.02 -18.93 -9.87
C PRO A 133 18.07 -19.57 -10.88
N VAL A 134 18.47 -19.51 -12.15
CA VAL A 134 17.82 -20.27 -13.21
C VAL A 134 18.11 -21.72 -12.85
N ASP A 135 17.23 -22.29 -12.04
CA ASP A 135 17.15 -23.73 -11.84
C ASP A 135 16.32 -24.25 -13.02
N ASP A 136 16.85 -25.23 -13.72
CA ASP A 136 16.43 -25.63 -15.08
C ASP A 136 15.09 -26.40 -15.10
N GLY A 137 14.21 -26.16 -14.12
CA GLY A 137 12.91 -26.80 -13.97
C GLY A 137 11.81 -25.79 -13.71
N GLU A 138 11.07 -25.47 -14.77
CA GLU A 138 9.77 -24.79 -14.75
C GLU A 138 9.77 -23.38 -14.13
N LEU A 139 10.03 -22.38 -14.99
CA LEU A 139 9.83 -20.96 -14.70
C LEU A 139 8.39 -20.73 -14.23
N ASP A 140 8.18 -20.54 -12.93
CA ASP A 140 6.92 -20.03 -12.40
C ASP A 140 6.66 -18.64 -13.02
N PRO A 141 5.68 -18.52 -13.95
CA PRO A 141 5.39 -17.26 -14.62
C PRO A 141 4.95 -16.17 -13.63
N TYR A 142 4.45 -16.55 -12.45
CA TYR A 142 4.13 -15.63 -11.37
C TYR A 142 5.40 -15.05 -10.73
N ALA A 143 6.40 -15.88 -10.42
CA ALA A 143 7.68 -15.41 -9.88
C ALA A 143 8.40 -14.45 -10.84
N ALA A 144 8.37 -14.74 -12.14
CA ALA A 144 8.93 -13.88 -13.18
C ALA A 144 8.16 -12.54 -13.30
N GLY A 145 6.82 -12.59 -13.32
CA GLY A 145 5.98 -11.39 -13.34
C GLY A 145 6.14 -10.52 -12.10
N ALA A 146 6.17 -11.14 -10.92
CA ALA A 146 6.40 -10.45 -9.65
C ALA A 146 7.80 -9.80 -9.59
N ALA A 147 8.82 -10.41 -10.19
CA ALA A 147 10.15 -9.79 -10.31
C ALA A 147 10.14 -8.54 -11.20
N GLN A 148 9.44 -8.57 -12.34
CA GLN A 148 9.34 -7.43 -13.26
C GLN A 148 8.57 -6.26 -12.64
N VAL A 149 7.45 -6.52 -11.96
CA VAL A 149 6.68 -5.49 -11.25
C VAL A 149 7.53 -4.84 -10.14
N ARG A 150 8.30 -5.65 -9.39
CA ARG A 150 9.24 -5.16 -8.36
C ARG A 150 10.33 -4.25 -8.96
N ALA A 151 10.89 -4.61 -10.11
CA ALA A 151 11.88 -3.80 -10.81
C ALA A 151 11.30 -2.47 -11.29
N ALA A 152 10.09 -2.47 -11.85
CA ALA A 152 9.41 -1.28 -12.34
C ALA A 152 9.02 -0.29 -11.22
N MET A 153 8.64 -0.79 -10.03
CA MET A 153 8.32 0.09 -8.91
C MET A 153 9.54 0.82 -8.35
N ARG A 154 10.74 0.22 -8.38
CA ARG A 154 11.98 0.87 -7.92
C ARG A 154 12.44 2.00 -8.83
N THR A 155 12.39 1.81 -10.15
CA THR A 155 12.79 2.84 -11.13
C THR A 155 11.89 4.07 -11.08
N ARG A 156 10.61 3.89 -10.73
CA ARG A 156 9.65 5.00 -10.56
C ARG A 156 9.95 5.87 -9.33
N VAL A 157 10.40 5.27 -8.23
CA VAL A 157 10.76 5.99 -6.99
C VAL A 157 12.08 6.77 -7.15
N GLN A 158 13.03 6.25 -7.94
CA GLN A 158 14.31 6.94 -8.21
C GLN A 158 14.18 8.16 -9.13
N ARG A 159 13.13 8.25 -9.95
CA ARG A 159 12.88 9.38 -10.85
C ARG A 159 12.23 10.60 -10.18
N THR A 160 11.83 10.51 -8.91
CA THR A 160 11.17 11.59 -8.17
C THR A 160 12.04 12.24 -7.08
N GLY A 161 13.36 11.98 -7.07
CA GLY A 161 14.35 12.73 -6.26
C GLY A 161 14.70 14.09 -6.90
N PRO A 162 15.17 15.08 -6.12
CA PRO A 162 15.17 16.48 -6.53
C PRO A 162 16.14 16.74 -7.69
N LEU A 163 15.61 17.38 -8.74
CA LEU A 163 16.39 18.11 -9.74
C LEU A 163 17.12 19.27 -9.03
N GLY A 164 18.34 19.02 -8.55
CA GLY A 164 19.10 20.01 -7.80
C GLY A 164 20.59 19.74 -7.88
N GLY A 165 21.16 19.81 -9.08
CA GLY A 165 22.58 19.55 -9.28
C GLY A 165 23.08 19.90 -10.67
N MET A 166 22.62 21.00 -11.27
CA MET A 166 23.30 21.56 -12.44
C MET A 166 24.33 22.58 -11.96
N ALA A 167 25.50 22.05 -11.63
CA ALA A 167 26.74 22.82 -11.59
C ALA A 167 27.05 23.30 -13.01
N ALA A 168 26.78 24.57 -13.29
CA ALA A 168 27.36 25.25 -14.44
C ALA A 168 28.74 25.78 -14.03
N ARG A 169 29.77 25.08 -14.50
CA ARG A 169 31.14 25.57 -14.61
C ARG A 169 31.21 26.50 -15.82
N SER A 170 31.81 27.67 -15.62
CA SER A 170 32.72 28.43 -16.51
C SER A 170 32.53 29.92 -16.26
#